data_AF-A0A539DBN1-F1
#
_entry.id   AF-A0A539DBN1-F1
#
_cell.length_a   1.000
_cell.length_b   1.000
_cell.length_c   1.000
_cell.angle_alpha   90.00
_cell.angle_beta   90.00
_cell.angle_gamma   90.00
#
_symmetry.space_group_name_H-M   'P 1'
#
loop_
_entity.id
_entity.type
_entity.pdbx_description
1 polymer ?
#
loop_
_entity_poly.entity_id
_entity_poly.type
_entity_poly.pdbx_seq_one_letter_code
_entity_poly.pdbx_strand_id
1 'polypeptide(L)'
;MQAADYGWRARASTTVAQNDFSGRAITVATRVHGDKIRGKQFQNASYSPATKGAREQRCLAEAIYYEARGESRQGQMAVAEVVANRVRSSLYPNSFCGVVYQGSERNTGCQFSFTCDGSAAKRPRGAPWREANVIASQVLLGMVNPVTNRATHYHTASIDPYWSASLVETTRIGAHVFYRNPTRHERAVMAAARAETRVAEEVVVPETVATAPTVVDPAETAIDIGA
;
A
#
# COMPACT_ATOMS: atom_id res chain seq x y z
N MET A 1 6.39 19.75 55.02
CA MET A 1 4.96 20.04 55.22
C MET A 1 4.84 21.56 55.28
N GLN A 2 4.00 22.33 54.60
CA GLN A 2 2.97 22.16 53.56
C GLN A 2 2.85 23.56 52.91
N ALA A 3 2.92 23.64 51.58
CA ALA A 3 1.85 24.07 50.67
C ALA A 3 1.45 25.58 50.75
N ALA A 4 1.90 26.36 49.77
CA ALA A 4 1.36 27.69 49.45
C ALA A 4 1.09 27.80 47.93
N ASP A 5 -0.15 28.17 47.61
CA ASP A 5 -0.66 28.83 46.40
C ASP A 5 -0.04 28.49 45.04
N TYR A 6 -0.70 27.59 44.32
CA TYR A 6 -0.51 27.44 42.86
C TYR A 6 -1.41 28.42 42.09
N GLY A 7 -1.12 29.72 42.22
CA GLY A 7 -1.71 30.78 41.40
C GLY A 7 -0.93 30.99 40.10
N TRP A 8 -1.09 30.12 39.11
CA TRP A 8 -0.47 30.32 37.79
C TRP A 8 -1.34 31.23 36.91
N ARG A 9 -0.94 32.49 36.76
CA ARG A 9 -1.45 33.40 35.71
C ARG A 9 -0.38 33.56 34.63
N ALA A 10 -0.45 32.75 33.58
CA ALA A 10 0.31 33.00 32.35
C ALA A 10 -0.48 33.97 31.46
N ARG A 11 0.10 35.15 31.14
CA ARG A 11 -0.42 36.01 30.07
C ARG A 11 0.23 35.59 28.77
N ALA A 12 -0.54 35.00 27.86
CA ALA A 12 -0.16 34.83 26.47
C ALA A 12 -0.78 35.97 25.66
N SER A 13 0.04 36.79 25.00
CA SER A 13 -0.44 37.67 23.94
C SER A 13 -0.12 37.03 22.61
N THR A 14 -1.15 36.72 21.82
CA THR A 14 -1.02 36.25 20.44
C THR A 14 -1.19 37.44 19.52
N THR A 15 -0.14 37.82 18.80
CA THR A 15 -0.24 38.74 17.67
C THR A 15 -0.34 37.93 16.39
N VAL A 16 -1.50 38.00 15.73
CA VAL A 16 -1.69 37.47 14.37
C VAL A 16 -1.15 38.51 13.40
N ALA A 17 0.02 38.27 12.81
CA ALA A 17 0.45 39.01 11.64
C ALA A 17 -0.30 38.44 10.42
N GLN A 18 -1.35 39.14 9.96
CA GLN A 18 -1.87 38.92 8.63
C GLN A 18 -0.87 39.49 7.64
N ASN A 19 -0.47 38.72 6.61
CA ASN A 19 -0.08 39.25 5.30
C ASN A 19 -0.05 38.15 4.23
N ASP A 20 -0.83 38.45 3.19
CA ASP A 20 -0.82 38.10 1.77
C ASP A 20 -0.47 36.70 1.24
N PHE A 21 -1.41 36.26 0.41
CA PHE A 21 -1.60 35.02 -0.31
C PHE A 21 -0.37 34.61 -1.16
N SER A 22 0.62 33.93 -0.56
CA SER A 22 1.75 33.35 -1.31
C SER A 22 2.35 32.07 -0.72
N GLY A 23 1.55 31.28 0.01
CA GLY A 23 1.78 29.83 0.15
C GLY A 23 3.06 29.37 0.88
N ARG A 24 3.62 30.16 1.80
CA ARG A 24 4.65 29.66 2.75
C ARG A 24 4.03 29.39 4.12
N ALA A 25 4.53 28.35 4.80
CA ALA A 25 4.03 27.87 6.08
C ALA A 25 3.84 28.99 7.12
N ILE A 26 2.72 28.94 7.85
CA ILE A 26 2.43 29.83 8.96
C ILE A 26 3.38 29.47 10.11
N THR A 27 4.38 30.32 10.36
CA THR A 27 5.24 30.21 11.54
C THR A 27 4.56 30.94 12.70
N VAL A 28 3.95 30.20 13.61
CA VAL A 28 3.42 30.77 14.86
C VAL A 28 4.59 30.96 15.83
N ALA A 29 5.07 32.20 15.95
CA ALA A 29 6.10 32.56 16.93
C ALA A 29 5.43 32.93 18.27
N THR A 30 5.27 31.96 19.17
CA THR A 30 4.91 32.27 20.56
C THR A 30 6.15 32.75 21.31
N ARG A 31 6.23 34.05 21.60
CA ARG A 31 7.29 34.59 22.46
C ARG A 31 6.87 34.47 23.92
N VAL A 32 7.33 33.42 24.59
CA VAL A 32 7.19 33.26 26.04
C VAL A 32 8.25 34.13 26.72
N HIS A 33 7.83 35.11 27.54
CA HIS A 33 8.73 35.84 28.44
C HIS A 33 8.67 35.19 29.83
N GLY A 34 9.79 34.67 30.32
CA GLY A 34 9.89 34.15 31.69
C GLY A 34 11.09 33.22 31.94
N ASP A 35 12.14 33.81 32.52
CA ASP A 35 13.22 33.31 33.39
C ASP A 35 14.10 32.09 33.04
N LYS A 36 15.40 32.31 33.31
CA LYS A 36 16.56 31.44 33.11
C LYS A 36 16.34 30.02 33.67
N ILE A 37 16.04 29.07 32.78
CA ILE A 37 16.17 27.65 33.08
C ILE A 37 17.66 27.31 33.14
N ARG A 38 18.20 27.24 34.37
CA ARG A 38 19.51 26.63 34.64
C ARG A 38 19.45 25.15 34.22
N GLY A 39 20.21 24.83 33.18
CA GLY A 39 20.81 23.52 32.92
C GLY A 39 19.95 22.28 33.23
N LYS A 40 19.03 21.92 32.33
CA LYS A 40 18.75 20.53 31.97
C LYS A 40 18.49 20.45 30.46
N GLN A 41 19.20 19.54 29.82
CA GLN A 41 19.34 19.42 28.37
C GLN A 41 17.99 19.20 27.67
N PHE A 42 17.80 19.79 26.49
CA PHE A 42 16.70 19.54 25.55
C PHE A 42 16.80 18.13 24.90
N GLN A 43 16.93 17.07 25.69
CA GLN A 43 17.22 15.72 25.18
C GLN A 43 15.98 14.92 24.75
N ASN A 44 14.78 15.52 24.65
CA ASN A 44 13.57 14.78 24.23
C ASN A 44 12.68 15.57 23.24
N ALA A 45 13.26 16.38 22.35
CA ALA A 45 12.51 17.03 21.26
C ALA A 45 12.21 16.09 20.07
N SER A 46 12.73 14.85 20.10
CA SER A 46 12.80 13.95 18.94
C SER A 46 11.48 13.24 18.58
N TYR A 47 10.45 13.29 19.44
CA TYR A 47 9.18 12.61 19.20
C TYR A 47 7.98 13.43 19.72
N SER A 48 7.60 14.47 18.97
CA SER A 48 6.37 15.23 19.20
C SER A 48 5.23 14.63 18.35
N PRO A 49 3.94 14.73 18.76
CA PRO A 49 2.81 14.38 17.90
C PRO A 49 2.90 14.98 16.49
N ALA A 50 3.46 16.19 16.37
CA ALA A 50 3.71 16.84 15.08
C ALA A 50 4.81 16.14 14.25
N THR A 51 5.90 15.67 14.87
CA THR A 51 6.96 14.93 14.15
C THR A 51 6.52 13.51 13.80
N LYS A 52 5.70 12.88 14.66
CA LYS A 52 5.02 11.61 14.34
C LYS A 52 4.11 11.77 13.12
N GLY A 53 3.25 12.79 13.11
CA GLY A 53 2.36 13.08 11.99
C GLY A 53 3.12 13.31 10.67
N ALA A 54 4.21 14.09 10.72
CA ALA A 54 5.06 14.34 9.55
C ALA A 54 5.70 13.05 9.01
N ARG A 55 6.13 12.13 9.90
CA ARG A 55 6.69 10.83 9.51
C ARG A 55 5.63 9.94 8.85
N GLU A 56 4.45 9.83 9.45
CA GLU A 56 3.33 9.05 8.90
C GLU A 56 2.90 9.59 7.52
N GLN A 57 2.81 10.92 7.38
CA GLN A 57 2.49 11.57 6.11
C GLN A 57 3.50 11.22 5.03
N ARG A 58 4.80 11.27 5.38
CA ARG A 58 5.87 10.96 4.44
C ARG A 58 5.82 9.51 3.95
N CYS A 59 5.64 8.55 4.86
CA CYS A 59 5.51 7.14 4.49
C CYS A 59 4.34 6.92 3.52
N LEU A 60 3.19 7.52 3.81
CA LEU A 60 2.02 7.44 2.92
C LEU A 60 2.30 8.10 1.56
N ALA A 61 2.92 9.28 1.55
CA ALA A 61 3.27 9.97 0.30
C ALA A 61 4.26 9.17 -0.56
N GLU A 62 5.24 8.48 0.07
CA GLU A 62 6.18 7.61 -0.65
C GLU A 62 5.44 6.45 -1.31
N ALA A 63 4.53 5.78 -0.61
CA ALA A 63 3.68 4.74 -1.21
C ALA A 63 2.87 5.27 -2.40
N ILE A 64 2.18 6.41 -2.25
CA ILE A 64 1.41 7.01 -3.36
C ILE A 64 2.32 7.33 -4.56
N TYR A 65 3.49 7.89 -4.31
CA TYR A 65 4.41 8.30 -5.38
C TYR A 65 4.97 7.09 -6.14
N TYR A 66 5.44 6.05 -5.44
CA TYR A 66 6.04 4.91 -6.13
C TYR A 66 5.01 4.02 -6.81
N GLU A 67 3.80 3.94 -6.28
CA GLU A 67 2.75 3.06 -6.80
C GLU A 67 1.87 3.75 -7.86
N ALA A 68 1.68 5.07 -7.77
CA ALA A 68 0.62 5.74 -8.53
C ALA A 68 1.00 7.13 -9.09
N ARG A 69 2.27 7.54 -9.12
CA ARG A 69 2.66 8.86 -9.69
C ARG A 69 2.22 9.10 -11.14
N GLY A 70 2.01 8.04 -11.92
CA GLY A 70 1.55 8.09 -13.31
C GLY A 70 0.03 8.03 -13.45
N GLU A 71 -0.69 7.79 -12.35
CA GLU A 71 -2.14 7.63 -12.34
C GLU A 71 -2.86 8.98 -12.21
N SER A 72 -4.14 8.98 -12.54
CA SER A 72 -5.03 10.09 -12.23
C SER A 72 -5.06 10.37 -10.73
N ARG A 73 -5.52 11.57 -10.34
CA ARG A 73 -5.70 11.92 -8.92
C ARG A 73 -6.58 10.90 -8.18
N GLN A 74 -7.60 10.36 -8.85
CA GLN A 74 -8.45 9.31 -8.31
C GLN A 74 -7.67 7.99 -8.07
N GLY A 75 -6.79 7.60 -8.99
CA GLY A 75 -5.93 6.42 -8.81
C GLY A 75 -4.94 6.57 -7.65
N GLN A 76 -4.35 7.77 -7.49
CA GLN A 76 -3.49 8.09 -6.34
C GLN A 76 -4.27 8.05 -5.01
N MET A 77 -5.48 8.60 -4.98
CA MET A 77 -6.37 8.51 -3.82
C MET A 77 -6.76 7.06 -3.51
N ALA A 78 -6.97 6.22 -4.53
CA ALA A 78 -7.31 4.81 -4.37
C ALA A 78 -6.20 4.01 -3.67
N VAL A 79 -4.94 4.20 -4.06
CA VAL A 79 -3.79 3.59 -3.36
C VAL A 79 -3.70 4.09 -1.92
N ALA A 80 -3.88 5.40 -1.70
CA ALA A 80 -3.86 5.97 -0.36
C ALA A 80 -4.98 5.41 0.54
N GLU A 81 -6.18 5.21 -0.03
CA GLU A 81 -7.32 4.60 0.64
C GLU A 81 -7.01 3.16 1.06
N VAL A 82 -6.36 2.35 0.20
CA VAL A 82 -5.94 0.99 0.54
C VAL A 82 -5.03 0.98 1.77
N VAL A 83 -4.03 1.87 1.83
CA VAL A 83 -3.15 1.99 3.00
C VAL A 83 -3.95 2.37 4.25
N ALA A 84 -4.86 3.35 4.13
CA ALA A 84 -5.72 3.75 5.24
C ALA A 84 -6.66 2.62 5.71
N ASN A 85 -7.20 1.82 4.79
CA ASN A 85 -8.04 0.66 5.11
C ASN A 85 -7.25 -0.42 5.84
N ARG A 86 -5.97 -0.63 5.48
CA ARG A 86 -5.06 -1.51 6.21
C ARG A 86 -4.82 -1.00 7.62
N VAL A 87 -4.48 0.28 7.80
CA VAL A 87 -4.28 0.89 9.13
C VAL A 87 -5.51 0.73 10.05
N ARG A 88 -6.72 0.80 9.48
CA ARG A 88 -7.98 0.62 10.21
C ARG A 88 -8.33 -0.84 10.52
N SER A 89 -7.67 -1.80 9.87
CA SER A 89 -7.95 -3.22 10.00
C SER A 89 -7.02 -3.87 11.01
N SER A 90 -7.55 -4.77 11.84
CA SER A 90 -6.75 -5.54 12.81
C SER A 90 -5.80 -6.56 12.16
N LEU A 91 -5.89 -6.75 10.84
CA LEU A 91 -5.05 -7.68 10.09
C LEU A 91 -3.69 -7.08 9.69
N TYR A 92 -3.51 -5.76 9.84
CA TYR A 92 -2.32 -5.04 9.41
C TYR A 92 -1.77 -4.15 10.53
N PRO A 93 -0.54 -3.64 10.39
CA PRO A 93 0.00 -2.64 11.30
C PRO A 93 -0.92 -1.41 11.41
N ASN A 94 -0.98 -0.82 12.60
CA ASN A 94 -1.85 0.31 12.93
C ASN A 94 -1.22 1.70 12.68
N SER A 95 -0.25 1.78 11.77
CA SER A 95 0.40 3.03 11.34
C SER A 95 0.68 2.99 9.85
N PHE A 96 0.67 4.15 9.19
CA PHE A 96 0.97 4.27 7.76
C PHE A 96 2.38 3.77 7.49
N CYS A 97 3.37 4.19 8.28
CA CYS A 97 4.73 3.68 8.12
C CYS A 97 4.82 2.17 8.34
N GLY A 98 4.10 1.63 9.33
CA GLY A 98 4.07 0.19 9.58
C GLY A 98 3.49 -0.60 8.41
N VAL A 99 2.44 -0.09 7.76
CA VAL A 99 1.85 -0.72 6.57
C VAL A 99 2.75 -0.59 5.35
N VAL A 100 3.31 0.60 5.10
CA VAL A 100 4.11 0.89 3.90
C VAL A 100 5.42 0.10 3.91
N TYR A 101 6.08 0.00 5.06
CA TYR A 101 7.33 -0.74 5.21
C TYR A 101 7.14 -2.17 5.73
N GLN A 102 5.91 -2.70 5.67
CA GLN A 102 5.65 -4.06 6.12
C GLN A 102 6.47 -5.06 5.30
N GLY A 103 7.34 -5.81 5.98
CA GLY A 103 8.19 -6.83 5.37
C GLY A 103 9.49 -6.31 4.76
N SER A 104 9.78 -4.99 4.80
CA SER A 104 10.98 -4.43 4.16
C SER A 104 12.31 -4.94 4.73
N GLU A 105 12.29 -5.49 5.94
CA GLU A 105 13.46 -6.07 6.62
C GLU A 105 13.56 -7.59 6.44
N ARG A 106 12.62 -8.21 5.72
CA ARG A 106 12.53 -9.66 5.55
C ARG A 106 12.99 -10.09 4.16
N ASN A 107 13.58 -11.28 4.07
CA ASN A 107 13.91 -11.91 2.78
C ASN A 107 12.68 -12.54 2.10
N THR A 108 11.54 -12.63 2.79
CA THR A 108 10.32 -13.28 2.30
C THR A 108 9.45 -12.40 1.40
N GLY A 109 9.84 -11.14 1.20
CA GLY A 109 9.14 -10.19 0.34
C GLY A 109 8.55 -9.01 1.10
N CYS A 110 8.18 -7.99 0.33
CA CYS A 110 7.82 -6.67 0.82
C CYS A 110 6.43 -6.29 0.35
N GLN A 111 5.67 -5.62 1.22
CA GLN A 111 4.30 -5.25 0.90
C GLN A 111 4.21 -4.24 -0.25
N PHE A 112 5.16 -3.31 -0.32
CA PHE A 112 5.32 -2.38 -1.43
C PHE A 112 6.70 -2.63 -2.05
N SER A 113 6.78 -2.88 -3.36
CA SER A 113 8.03 -3.36 -3.97
C SER A 113 9.16 -2.34 -3.84
N PHE A 114 8.82 -1.05 -3.89
CA PHE A 114 9.79 0.05 -3.84
C PHE A 114 10.66 0.04 -2.57
N THR A 115 10.20 -0.60 -1.50
CA THR A 115 10.95 -0.70 -0.25
C THR A 115 12.11 -1.71 -0.34
N CYS A 116 12.14 -2.54 -1.39
CA CYS A 116 13.07 -3.67 -1.51
C CYS A 116 13.69 -3.83 -2.90
N ASP A 117 13.08 -3.30 -3.95
CA ASP A 117 13.58 -3.36 -5.33
C ASP A 117 14.62 -2.28 -5.67
N GLY A 118 15.01 -1.45 -4.70
CA GLY A 118 15.96 -0.35 -4.87
C GLY A 118 15.37 0.94 -5.40
N SER A 119 14.07 1.00 -5.74
CA SER A 119 13.42 2.21 -6.24
C SER A 119 13.50 3.38 -5.26
N ALA A 120 13.47 3.10 -3.96
CA ALA A 120 13.63 4.10 -2.91
C ALA A 120 14.96 4.88 -2.97
N ALA A 121 16.00 4.36 -3.66
CA ALA A 121 17.25 5.08 -3.87
C ALA A 121 17.05 6.35 -4.71
N LYS A 122 16.05 6.35 -5.61
CA LYS A 122 15.67 7.52 -6.40
C LYS A 122 14.65 8.34 -5.63
N ARG A 123 15.11 9.41 -4.98
CA ARG A 123 14.25 10.28 -4.15
C ARG A 123 13.05 10.84 -4.92
N PRO A 124 11.84 10.85 -4.32
CA PRO A 124 10.67 11.48 -4.91
C PRO A 124 10.89 12.98 -5.19
N ARG A 125 10.39 13.48 -6.32
CA ARG A 125 10.58 14.87 -6.75
C ARG A 125 9.49 15.35 -7.70
N GLY A 126 9.47 16.66 -7.94
CA GLY A 126 8.62 17.29 -8.96
C GLY A 126 7.14 17.39 -8.58
N ALA A 127 6.31 17.60 -9.60
CA ALA A 127 4.85 17.73 -9.41
C ALA A 127 4.19 16.49 -8.81
N PRO A 128 4.51 15.25 -9.23
CA PRO A 128 3.87 14.06 -8.66
C PRO A 128 4.19 13.88 -7.17
N TRP A 129 5.39 14.29 -6.72
CA TRP A 129 5.72 14.25 -5.30
C TRP A 129 4.89 15.25 -4.48
N ARG A 130 4.66 16.46 -5.01
CA ARG A 130 3.78 17.44 -4.34
C ARG A 130 2.35 16.93 -4.24
N GLU A 131 1.83 16.34 -5.32
CA GLU A 131 0.48 15.76 -5.33
C GLU A 131 0.35 14.64 -4.29
N ALA A 132 1.31 13.71 -4.26
CA ALA A 132 1.34 12.64 -3.27
C ALA A 132 1.34 13.16 -1.82
N ASN A 133 2.05 14.27 -1.55
CA ASN A 133 2.04 14.90 -0.23
C ASN A 133 0.69 15.54 0.13
N VAL A 134 0.03 16.18 -0.84
CA VAL A 134 -1.31 16.76 -0.64
C VAL A 134 -2.32 15.66 -0.32
N ILE A 135 -2.33 14.59 -1.12
CA ILE A 135 -3.20 13.43 -0.90
C ILE A 135 -2.92 12.78 0.45
N ALA A 136 -1.65 12.54 0.79
CA ALA A 136 -1.29 11.97 2.08
C ALA A 136 -1.78 12.84 3.24
N SER A 137 -1.61 14.16 3.15
CA SER A 137 -2.12 15.10 4.16
C SER A 137 -3.64 15.00 4.32
N GLN A 138 -4.37 14.91 3.21
CA GLN A 138 -5.83 14.77 3.22
C GLN A 138 -6.27 13.48 3.92
N VAL A 139 -5.61 12.37 3.61
CA VAL A 139 -5.91 11.06 4.20
C VAL A 139 -5.64 11.05 5.71
N LEU A 140 -4.51 11.62 6.14
CA LEU A 140 -4.17 11.74 7.57
C LEU A 140 -5.18 12.60 8.34
N LEU A 141 -5.74 13.63 7.70
CA LEU A 141 -6.78 14.48 8.25
C LEU A 141 -8.18 13.85 8.18
N GLY A 142 -8.29 12.60 7.70
CA GLY A 142 -9.57 11.88 7.57
C GLY A 142 -10.41 12.32 6.37
N MET A 143 -9.88 13.16 5.48
CA MET A 143 -10.53 13.63 4.26
C MET A 143 -10.38 12.59 3.13
N VAL A 144 -10.90 11.39 3.36
CA VAL A 144 -10.87 10.29 2.38
C VAL A 144 -12.25 10.11 1.78
N ASN A 145 -12.39 10.38 0.48
CA ASN A 145 -13.55 9.96 -0.28
C ASN A 145 -13.35 8.50 -0.69
N PRO A 146 -14.18 7.56 -0.22
CA PRO A 146 -14.01 6.16 -0.57
C PRO A 146 -14.30 5.94 -2.06
N VAL A 147 -13.34 5.37 -2.78
CA VAL A 147 -13.44 5.05 -4.22
C VAL A 147 -13.16 3.58 -4.50
N THR A 148 -12.54 2.87 -3.56
CA THR A 148 -12.13 1.47 -3.72
C THR A 148 -13.09 0.45 -3.12
N ASN A 149 -14.25 0.87 -2.60
CA ASN A 149 -15.20 -0.01 -1.92
C ASN A 149 -14.55 -0.88 -0.82
N ARG A 150 -13.73 -0.25 0.03
CA ARG A 150 -13.02 -0.88 1.16
C ARG A 150 -11.92 -1.88 0.74
N ALA A 151 -11.29 -1.67 -0.40
CA ALA A 151 -10.19 -2.53 -0.83
C ALA A 151 -9.01 -2.47 0.15
N THR A 152 -8.32 -3.61 0.29
CA THR A 152 -7.08 -3.77 1.06
C THR A 152 -5.95 -4.36 0.22
N HIS A 153 -6.21 -4.70 -1.04
CA HIS A 153 -5.24 -5.24 -1.98
C HIS A 153 -5.49 -4.63 -3.36
N TYR A 154 -4.45 -4.58 -4.18
CA TYR A 154 -4.56 -4.26 -5.59
C TYR A 154 -3.40 -4.89 -6.36
N HIS A 155 -3.55 -4.95 -7.68
CA HIS A 155 -2.44 -5.22 -8.60
C HIS A 155 -2.61 -4.38 -9.87
N THR A 156 -1.55 -4.29 -10.67
CA THR A 156 -1.64 -3.74 -12.04
C THR A 156 -2.44 -4.68 -12.93
N ALA A 157 -3.36 -4.16 -13.73
CA ALA A 157 -4.22 -4.92 -14.63
C ALA A 157 -3.43 -5.73 -15.70
N SER A 158 -2.13 -5.44 -15.86
CA SER A 158 -1.24 -6.16 -16.77
C SER A 158 -0.72 -7.50 -16.24
N ILE A 159 -1.05 -7.89 -15.00
CA ILE A 159 -0.65 -9.18 -14.41
C ILE A 159 -1.85 -9.86 -13.76
N ASP A 160 -1.80 -11.19 -13.65
CA ASP A 160 -2.77 -11.99 -12.89
C ASP A 160 -2.07 -12.81 -11.80
N PRO A 161 -2.03 -12.32 -10.55
CA PRO A 161 -1.36 -13.01 -9.46
C PRO A 161 -2.28 -14.06 -8.82
N TYR A 162 -1.74 -15.24 -8.51
CA TYR A 162 -2.52 -16.39 -7.97
C TYR A 162 -3.42 -16.07 -6.75
N TRP A 163 -3.03 -15.08 -5.93
CA TRP A 163 -3.80 -14.67 -4.76
C TRP A 163 -5.10 -13.94 -5.13
N SER A 164 -5.19 -13.31 -6.31
CA SER A 164 -6.33 -12.52 -6.78
C SER A 164 -7.62 -13.34 -6.76
N ALA A 165 -7.54 -14.58 -7.23
CA ALA A 165 -8.66 -15.50 -7.32
C ALA A 165 -9.32 -15.78 -5.96
N SER A 166 -8.61 -15.58 -4.84
CA SER A 166 -9.11 -15.83 -3.48
C SER A 166 -9.78 -14.61 -2.84
N LEU A 167 -9.83 -13.48 -3.55
CA LEU A 167 -10.36 -12.22 -3.08
C LEU A 167 -11.57 -11.77 -3.90
N VAL A 168 -12.34 -10.82 -3.36
CA VAL A 168 -13.46 -10.18 -4.07
C VAL A 168 -12.93 -8.95 -4.79
N GLU A 169 -13.02 -8.93 -6.12
CA GLU A 169 -12.78 -7.73 -6.92
C GLU A 169 -13.83 -6.66 -6.57
N THR A 170 -13.37 -5.43 -6.37
CA THR A 170 -14.21 -4.33 -5.87
C THR A 170 -14.43 -3.23 -6.90
N THR A 171 -13.38 -2.88 -7.64
CA THR A 171 -13.39 -1.85 -8.68
C THR A 171 -12.09 -1.89 -9.48
N ARG A 172 -12.08 -1.19 -10.62
CA ARG A 172 -10.91 -0.91 -11.45
C ARG A 172 -10.75 0.59 -11.61
N ILE A 173 -9.59 1.13 -11.25
CA ILE A 173 -9.30 2.56 -11.35
C ILE A 173 -7.92 2.71 -11.97
N GLY A 174 -7.87 3.36 -13.14
CA GLY A 174 -6.64 3.50 -13.90
C GLY A 174 -6.03 2.14 -14.25
N ALA A 175 -4.74 1.98 -13.97
CA ALA A 175 -4.02 0.72 -14.23
C ALA A 175 -4.26 -0.35 -13.16
N HIS A 176 -5.07 -0.09 -12.12
CA HIS A 176 -5.16 -0.94 -10.95
C HIS A 176 -6.52 -1.66 -10.83
N VAL A 177 -6.46 -2.92 -10.42
CA VAL A 177 -7.62 -3.72 -10.00
C VAL A 177 -7.58 -3.87 -8.49
N PHE A 178 -8.67 -3.53 -7.82
CA PHE A 178 -8.75 -3.45 -6.36
C PHE A 178 -9.57 -4.59 -5.78
N TYR A 179 -9.14 -5.10 -4.61
CA TYR A 179 -9.74 -6.27 -3.97
C TYR A 179 -9.90 -6.10 -2.46
N ARG A 180 -10.87 -6.83 -1.89
CA ARG A 180 -11.03 -7.01 -0.45
C ARG A 180 -11.13 -8.47 -0.07
N ASN A 181 -10.93 -8.75 1.21
CA ASN A 181 -11.22 -10.07 1.77
C ASN A 181 -12.72 -10.42 1.59
N PRO A 182 -13.04 -11.66 1.19
CA PRO A 182 -14.43 -12.11 1.13
C PRO A 182 -15.00 -12.23 2.53
N THR A 183 -16.28 -11.90 2.65
CA THR A 183 -17.11 -12.26 3.81
C THR A 183 -17.23 -13.79 3.91
N ARG A 184 -17.75 -14.30 5.04
CA ARG A 184 -18.00 -15.74 5.20
C ARG A 184 -18.91 -16.30 4.11
N HIS A 185 -19.96 -15.56 3.75
CA HIS A 185 -20.89 -15.97 2.70
C HIS A 185 -20.22 -15.97 1.32
N GLU A 186 -19.56 -14.86 0.93
CA GLU A 186 -18.85 -14.78 -0.36
C GLU A 186 -17.77 -15.87 -0.47
N ARG A 187 -17.05 -16.17 0.62
CA ARG A 187 -16.07 -17.25 0.65
C ARG A 187 -16.70 -18.62 0.37
N ALA A 188 -17.88 -18.89 0.93
CA ALA A 188 -18.61 -20.13 0.67
C ALA A 188 -19.07 -20.22 -0.79
N VAL A 189 -19.60 -19.12 -1.34
CA VAL A 189 -20.00 -19.04 -2.76
C VAL A 189 -18.80 -19.25 -3.68
N MET A 190 -17.69 -18.58 -3.43
CA MET A 190 -16.45 -18.74 -4.21
C MET A 190 -15.90 -20.18 -4.14
N ALA A 191 -16.02 -20.85 -2.99
CA ALA A 191 -15.60 -22.24 -2.83
C ALA A 191 -16.49 -23.20 -3.62
N ALA A 192 -17.81 -23.00 -3.60
CA ALA A 192 -18.75 -23.79 -4.39
C ALA A 192 -18.49 -23.64 -5.89
N ALA A 193 -18.33 -22.40 -6.38
CA ALA A 193 -18.03 -22.13 -7.79
C ALA A 193 -16.74 -22.80 -8.26
N ARG A 194 -15.68 -22.79 -7.45
CA ARG A 194 -14.42 -23.49 -7.76
C ARG A 194 -14.58 -25.00 -7.83
N ALA A 195 -15.43 -25.58 -6.97
CA ALA A 195 -15.72 -27.00 -7.01
C ALA A 195 -16.48 -27.38 -8.28
N GLU A 196 -17.45 -26.56 -8.69
CA GLU A 196 -18.18 -26.74 -9.96
C GLU A 196 -17.26 -26.67 -11.18
N THR A 197 -16.34 -25.69 -11.23
CA THR A 197 -15.35 -25.58 -12.32
C THR A 197 -14.43 -26.81 -12.38
N ARG A 198 -13.98 -27.32 -11.22
CA ARG A 198 -13.13 -28.53 -11.17
C ARG A 198 -13.86 -29.76 -11.71
N VAL A 199 -15.15 -29.93 -11.36
CA VAL A 199 -15.97 -31.01 -11.88
C VAL A 199 -16.14 -30.88 -13.40
N ALA A 200 -16.35 -29.66 -13.91
CA ALA A 200 -16.46 -29.42 -15.34
C ALA A 200 -15.15 -29.71 -16.11
N GLU A 201 -13.98 -29.40 -15.55
CA GLU A 201 -12.68 -29.71 -16.16
C GLU A 201 -12.40 -31.22 -16.19
N GLU A 202 -12.76 -31.94 -15.13
CA GLU A 202 -12.60 -33.40 -15.03
C GLU A 202 -13.51 -34.16 -16.01
N VAL A 203 -14.73 -33.67 -16.24
CA VAL A 203 -15.68 -34.26 -17.19
C VAL A 203 -15.24 -34.08 -18.65
N VAL A 204 -14.37 -33.12 -18.95
CA VAL A 204 -13.95 -32.77 -20.33
C VAL A 204 -12.68 -33.50 -20.77
N VAL A 205 -12.02 -34.30 -19.91
CA VAL A 205 -10.83 -35.09 -20.32
C VAL A 205 -11.26 -36.19 -21.30
N PRO A 206 -10.92 -36.14 -22.61
CA PRO A 206 -11.23 -37.23 -23.51
C PRO A 206 -10.23 -38.37 -23.24
N GLU A 207 -10.76 -39.58 -23.10
CA GLU A 207 -10.00 -40.82 -23.00
C GLU A 207 -9.26 -41.08 -24.32
N THR A 208 -8.10 -40.46 -24.56
CA THR A 208 -7.21 -40.87 -25.66
C THR A 208 -6.35 -42.02 -25.17
N VAL A 209 -6.87 -43.24 -25.33
CA VAL A 209 -6.09 -44.49 -25.20
C VAL A 209 -4.99 -44.49 -26.25
N ALA A 210 -3.75 -44.55 -25.77
CA ALA A 210 -2.55 -44.70 -26.59
C ALA A 210 -2.57 -46.02 -27.38
N THR A 211 -2.34 -45.96 -28.69
CA THR A 211 -1.89 -47.14 -29.45
C THR A 211 -0.38 -47.04 -29.62
N ALA A 212 0.36 -47.96 -29.00
CA ALA A 212 1.81 -48.03 -29.09
C ALA A 212 2.26 -48.56 -30.48
N PRO A 213 3.38 -48.09 -31.06
CA PRO A 213 3.93 -48.69 -32.26
C PRO A 213 4.67 -49.99 -31.91
N THR A 214 4.27 -51.09 -32.54
CA THR A 214 5.02 -52.35 -32.53
C THR A 214 6.32 -52.19 -33.31
N VAL A 215 7.44 -52.38 -32.64
CA VAL A 215 8.78 -52.55 -33.23
C VAL A 215 8.81 -53.91 -33.93
N VAL A 216 9.12 -53.92 -35.23
CA VAL A 216 9.49 -55.15 -35.95
C VAL A 216 10.74 -54.84 -36.78
N ASP A 217 11.84 -55.50 -36.42
CA ASP A 217 12.99 -55.77 -37.28
C ASP A 217 13.46 -57.17 -36.85
N PRO A 218 13.82 -58.10 -37.75
CA PRO A 218 15.09 -57.97 -38.50
C PRO A 218 15.15 -58.61 -39.92
N ALA A 219 16.03 -58.04 -40.76
CA ALA A 219 17.07 -58.63 -41.64
C ALA A 219 16.85 -59.83 -42.63
N GLU A 220 17.61 -59.73 -43.76
CA GLU A 220 18.04 -60.72 -44.79
C GLU A 220 17.01 -61.15 -45.88
N THR A 221 17.30 -61.36 -47.18
CA THR A 221 18.50 -61.46 -48.06
C THR A 221 18.03 -61.31 -49.55
N ALA A 222 18.71 -60.52 -50.41
CA ALA A 222 19.55 -60.91 -51.58
C ALA A 222 18.88 -61.08 -53.00
N ILE A 223 19.68 -60.71 -54.04
CA ILE A 223 19.64 -61.07 -55.51
C ILE A 223 18.72 -60.21 -56.41
N ASP A 224 19.17 -59.29 -57.28
CA ASP A 224 19.94 -59.30 -58.58
C ASP A 224 19.06 -59.29 -59.87
N ILE A 225 19.60 -58.62 -60.91
CA ILE A 225 19.36 -58.65 -62.38
C ILE A 225 18.53 -57.50 -63.03
N GLY A 226 19.26 -56.53 -63.61
CA GLY A 226 19.31 -56.30 -65.07
C GLY A 226 18.43 -55.23 -65.74
N ALA A 227 19.07 -54.16 -66.24
CA ALA A 227 19.12 -53.70 -67.64
C ALA A 227 19.58 -52.23 -67.73
#